data_AF-M7NXG6-F1
#
_entry.id   AF-M7NXG6-F1
#
_cell.length_a   1.000
_cell.length_b   1.000
_cell.length_c   1.000
_cell.angle_alpha   90.00
_cell.angle_beta   90.00
_cell.angle_gamma   90.00
#
_symmetry.space_group_name_H-M   'P 1'
#
loop_
_entity.id
_entity.type
_entity.pdbx_description
1 polymer ?
#
loop_
_entity_poly.entity_id
_entity_poly.type
_entity_poly.pdbx_seq_one_letter_code
_entity_poly.pdbx_strand_id
1 'polypeptide(L)'
;TSVSSSLNWLIACTTFVTLGHLRPEKRRRIAYETLDIYAPIAQRLGMNLMRCELEDLGFHVLHPIRYRVLADAVRKARGNRKEIVSQITSSILNRMEQEGLSADIQGREKNLYSLYKKMVSKQLSFSEVMDVYAFRIIVDDVDACYRML
;
A
#
# COMPACT_ATOMS: atom_id res chain seq x y z
N THR A 1 -7.29 -17.23 -23.54
CA THR A 1 -7.77 -15.87 -23.20
C THR A 1 -6.84 -15.07 -22.30
N SER A 2 -5.71 -15.63 -21.82
CA SER A 2 -4.73 -14.96 -20.94
C SER A 2 -3.75 -14.00 -21.65
N VAL A 3 -3.61 -14.08 -22.98
CA VAL A 3 -2.57 -13.35 -23.73
C VAL A 3 -2.96 -11.89 -24.02
N SER A 4 -4.26 -11.58 -24.15
CA SER A 4 -4.74 -10.21 -24.41
C SER A 4 -4.57 -9.28 -23.20
N SER A 5 -4.67 -9.82 -21.99
CA SER A 5 -4.49 -9.04 -20.75
C SER A 5 -3.03 -8.66 -20.53
N SER A 6 -2.08 -9.53 -20.93
CA SER A 6 -0.65 -9.26 -20.86
C SER A 6 -0.19 -8.17 -21.84
N LEU A 7 -0.82 -8.07 -23.02
CA LEU A 7 -0.49 -7.04 -24.02
C LEU A 7 -0.96 -5.64 -23.58
N ASN A 8 -2.20 -5.52 -23.11
CA ASN A 8 -2.69 -4.26 -22.54
C ASN A 8 -1.95 -3.87 -21.26
N TRP A 9 -1.44 -4.85 -20.50
CA TRP A 9 -0.62 -4.62 -19.31
C TRP A 9 0.79 -4.10 -19.65
N LEU A 10 1.47 -4.72 -20.63
CA LEU A 10 2.74 -4.19 -21.14
C LEU A 10 2.57 -2.77 -21.67
N ILE A 11 1.45 -2.50 -22.37
CA ILE A 11 1.10 -1.16 -22.83
C ILE A 11 0.85 -0.22 -21.65
N ALA A 12 0.09 -0.59 -20.61
CA ALA A 12 -0.14 0.28 -19.45
C ALA A 12 1.14 0.60 -18.66
N CYS A 13 2.00 -0.40 -18.43
CA CYS A 13 3.29 -0.22 -17.73
C CYS A 13 4.27 0.63 -18.56
N THR A 14 4.43 0.33 -19.86
CA THR A 14 5.27 1.15 -20.76
C THR A 14 4.68 2.55 -20.97
N THR A 15 3.35 2.69 -21.01
CA THR A 15 2.68 4.00 -21.10
C THR A 15 2.98 4.84 -19.85
N PHE A 16 2.97 4.25 -18.65
CA PHE A 16 3.29 4.99 -17.43
C PHE A 16 4.74 5.45 -17.36
N VAL A 17 5.69 4.62 -17.78
CA VAL A 17 7.11 5.01 -17.90
C VAL A 17 7.30 6.08 -18.98
N THR A 18 6.51 6.04 -20.06
CA THR A 18 6.55 7.05 -21.14
C THR A 18 5.70 8.29 -20.89
N LEU A 19 4.91 8.37 -19.80
CA LEU A 19 4.13 9.56 -19.41
C LEU A 19 5.02 10.80 -19.25
N GLY A 20 6.30 10.64 -18.90
CA GLY A 20 7.28 11.71 -18.80
C GLY A 20 7.42 12.56 -20.07
N HIS A 21 7.14 11.98 -21.24
CA HIS A 21 7.22 12.64 -22.56
C HIS A 21 5.89 13.22 -23.05
N LEU A 22 4.77 12.91 -22.40
CA LEU A 22 3.46 13.42 -22.79
C LEU A 22 3.21 14.81 -22.19
N ARG A 23 2.44 15.63 -22.94
CA ARG A 23 1.96 16.94 -22.47
C ARG A 23 1.27 16.82 -21.10
N PRO A 24 1.45 17.78 -20.19
CA PRO A 24 0.99 17.68 -18.80
C PRO A 24 -0.52 17.46 -18.65
N GLU A 25 -1.32 18.00 -19.57
CA GLU A 25 -2.78 17.81 -19.59
C GLU A 25 -3.19 16.37 -19.86
N LYS A 26 -2.60 15.74 -20.90
CA LYS A 26 -2.83 14.32 -21.21
C LYS A 26 -2.37 13.43 -20.07
N ARG A 27 -1.23 13.78 -19.45
CA ARG A 27 -0.68 13.05 -18.30
C ARG A 27 -1.65 13.02 -17.12
N ARG A 28 -2.26 14.16 -16.79
CA ARG A 28 -3.25 14.27 -15.70
C ARG A 28 -4.52 13.48 -16.00
N ARG A 29 -5.04 13.54 -17.24
CA ARG A 29 -6.23 12.76 -17.64
C ARG A 29 -5.98 11.26 -17.47
N ILE A 30 -4.87 10.75 -18.00
CA ILE A 30 -4.51 9.33 -17.91
C ILE A 30 -4.34 8.91 -16.44
N ALA A 31 -3.69 9.74 -15.61
CA ALA A 31 -3.52 9.44 -14.19
C ALA A 31 -4.87 9.37 -13.45
N TYR A 32 -5.82 10.23 -13.81
CA TYR A 32 -7.17 10.21 -13.22
C TYR A 32 -7.93 8.93 -13.61
N GLU A 33 -7.94 8.60 -14.90
CA GLU A 33 -8.54 7.35 -15.41
C GLU A 33 -7.87 6.12 -14.77
N THR A 34 -6.56 6.16 -14.53
CA THR A 34 -5.80 5.08 -13.87
C THR A 34 -6.29 4.83 -12.46
N LEU A 35 -6.46 5.88 -11.66
CA LEU A 35 -6.92 5.73 -10.28
C LEU A 35 -8.39 5.34 -10.18
N ASP A 36 -9.22 5.85 -11.08
CA ASP A 36 -10.67 5.65 -11.01
C ASP A 36 -11.13 4.33 -11.64
N ILE A 37 -10.50 3.92 -12.74
CA ILE A 37 -10.90 2.74 -13.52
C ILE A 37 -9.91 1.59 -13.31
N TYR A 38 -8.61 1.82 -13.53
CA TYR A 38 -7.64 0.72 -13.59
C TYR A 38 -7.27 0.18 -12.20
N ALA A 39 -7.14 1.04 -11.18
CA ALA A 39 -6.86 0.61 -9.82
C ALA A 39 -7.93 -0.34 -9.23
N PRO A 40 -9.25 -0.07 -9.33
CA PRO A 40 -10.26 -1.01 -8.86
C PRO A 40 -10.36 -2.26 -9.74
N ILE A 41 -10.05 -2.20 -11.03
CA ILE A 41 -9.95 -3.41 -11.87
C ILE A 41 -8.81 -4.30 -11.38
N ALA A 42 -7.62 -3.74 -11.13
CA ALA A 42 -6.49 -4.49 -10.57
C ALA A 42 -6.82 -5.09 -9.19
N GLN A 43 -7.59 -4.37 -8.36
CA GLN A 43 -8.06 -4.90 -7.08
C GLN A 43 -8.99 -6.11 -7.26
N ARG A 44 -9.97 -6.02 -8.17
CA ARG A 44 -10.93 -7.10 -8.44
C ARG A 44 -10.25 -8.35 -9.02
N LEU A 45 -9.19 -8.17 -9.79
CA LEU A 45 -8.37 -9.25 -10.33
C LEU A 45 -7.40 -9.88 -9.30
N GLY A 46 -7.37 -9.36 -8.06
CA GLY A 46 -6.42 -9.82 -7.03
C GLY A 46 -4.98 -9.37 -7.27
N MET A 47 -4.73 -8.51 -8.26
CA MET A 47 -3.40 -8.00 -8.61
C MET A 47 -2.99 -6.85 -7.70
N ASN A 48 -2.77 -7.15 -6.43
CA ASN A 48 -2.55 -6.12 -5.42
C ASN A 48 -1.20 -5.37 -5.58
N LEU A 49 -0.15 -6.03 -6.08
CA LEU A 49 1.13 -5.36 -6.38
C LEU A 49 0.96 -4.30 -7.47
N MET A 50 0.30 -4.66 -8.58
CA MET A 50 0.00 -3.73 -9.67
C MET A 50 -0.89 -2.58 -9.22
N ARG A 51 -1.91 -2.88 -8.42
CA ARG A 51 -2.76 -1.84 -7.82
C ARG A 51 -1.92 -0.84 -7.05
N CYS A 52 -1.03 -1.28 -6.18
CA CYS A 52 -0.18 -0.38 -5.39
C CYS A 52 0.71 0.50 -6.30
N GLU A 53 1.31 -0.09 -7.34
CA GLU A 53 2.17 0.64 -8.27
C GLU A 53 1.40 1.69 -9.08
N LEU A 54 0.25 1.33 -9.65
CA LEU A 54 -0.62 2.25 -10.38
C LEU A 54 -1.13 3.38 -9.49
N GLU A 55 -1.47 3.06 -8.24
CA GLU A 55 -1.90 4.06 -7.24
C GLU A 55 -0.79 5.06 -6.91
N ASP A 56 0.44 4.60 -6.71
CA ASP A 56 1.57 5.48 -6.38
C ASP A 56 1.95 6.37 -7.57
N LEU A 57 2.01 5.82 -8.78
CA LEU A 57 2.31 6.58 -9.98
C LEU A 57 1.20 7.60 -10.29
N GLY A 58 -0.07 7.19 -10.19
CA GLY A 58 -1.21 8.08 -10.37
C GLY A 58 -1.19 9.22 -9.36
N PHE A 59 -0.90 8.92 -8.09
CA PHE A 59 -0.83 9.91 -7.03
C PHE A 59 0.32 10.92 -7.23
N HIS A 60 1.50 10.43 -7.63
CA HIS A 60 2.65 11.29 -7.92
C HIS A 60 2.36 12.29 -9.05
N VAL A 61 1.67 11.86 -10.10
CA VAL A 61 1.33 12.72 -11.25
C VAL A 61 0.23 13.73 -10.93
N LEU A 62 -0.83 13.31 -10.24
CA LEU A 62 -1.96 14.19 -9.91
C LEU A 62 -1.60 15.23 -8.86
N HIS A 63 -0.85 14.83 -7.84
CA HIS A 63 -0.55 15.67 -6.68
C HIS A 63 0.92 15.59 -6.25
N PRO A 64 1.86 16.15 -7.05
CA PRO A 64 3.30 16.02 -6.79
C PRO A 64 3.73 16.65 -5.46
N ILE A 65 3.14 17.78 -5.08
CA ILE A 65 3.47 18.48 -3.83
C ILE A 65 2.99 17.65 -2.63
N ARG A 66 1.74 17.16 -2.65
CA ARG A 66 1.17 16.35 -1.56
C ARG A 66 1.90 15.02 -1.42
N TYR A 67 2.27 14.40 -2.54
CA TYR A 67 3.08 13.19 -2.57
C TYR A 67 4.41 13.41 -1.84
N ARG A 68 5.16 14.47 -2.18
CA ARG A 68 6.44 14.77 -1.52
C ARG A 68 6.31 14.98 -0.02
N VAL A 69 5.34 15.80 0.41
CA VAL A 69 5.11 16.08 1.83
C VAL A 69 4.77 14.80 2.58
N LEU A 70 3.88 13.97 2.03
CA LEU A 70 3.49 12.71 2.68
C LEU A 70 4.65 11.70 2.71
N ALA A 71 5.42 11.59 1.61
CA ALA A 71 6.58 10.71 1.54
C ALA A 71 7.67 11.11 2.54
N ASP A 72 7.94 12.40 2.70
CA ASP A 72 8.90 12.91 3.69
C ASP A 72 8.39 12.70 5.12
N ALA A 73 7.09 12.89 5.36
CA ALA A 73 6.46 12.65 6.66
C ALA A 73 6.54 11.15 7.05
N VAL A 74 6.26 10.25 6.10
CA VAL A 74 6.42 8.79 6.28
C VAL A 74 7.88 8.43 6.52
N ARG A 75 8.83 9.02 5.77
CA ARG A 75 10.27 8.77 5.97
C ARG A 75 10.75 9.18 7.36
N LYS A 76 10.29 10.33 7.87
CA LYS A 76 10.58 10.78 9.24
C LYS A 76 9.97 9.83 10.29
N ALA A 77 8.73 9.40 10.07
CA ALA A 77 8.06 8.46 10.96
C ALA A 77 8.76 7.07 10.98
N ARG A 78 9.31 6.61 9.85
CA ARG A 78 10.03 5.33 9.75
C ARG A 78 11.22 5.24 10.72
N GLY A 79 11.98 6.32 10.88
CA GLY A 79 13.16 6.34 11.77
C GLY A 79 12.78 6.05 13.22
N ASN A 80 11.83 6.82 13.76
CA ASN A 80 11.38 6.67 15.15
C ASN A 80 10.56 5.40 15.41
N ARG A 81 9.81 4.89 14.42
CA ARG A 81 8.81 3.84 14.65
C ARG A 81 9.31 2.43 14.36
N LYS A 82 10.47 2.24 13.73
CA LYS A 82 11.04 0.89 13.48
C LYS A 82 11.29 0.11 14.77
N GLU A 83 11.84 0.79 15.78
CA GLU A 83 12.15 0.17 17.07
C GLU A 83 10.88 -0.24 17.82
N ILE A 84 9.88 0.64 17.83
CA ILE A 84 8.56 0.35 18.41
C ILE A 84 7.89 -0.84 17.69
N VAL A 85 7.92 -0.86 16.36
CA VAL A 85 7.37 -1.96 15.55
C VAL A 85 8.09 -3.28 15.86
N SER A 86 9.42 -3.25 16.00
CA SER A 86 10.20 -4.44 16.38
C SER A 86 9.84 -4.92 17.78
N GLN A 87 9.74 -4.01 18.76
CA GLN A 87 9.35 -4.36 20.13
C GLN A 87 7.96 -4.97 20.19
N ILE A 88 7.00 -4.42 19.43
CA ILE A 88 5.64 -4.98 19.33
C ILE A 88 5.71 -6.39 18.71
N THR A 89 6.46 -6.56 17.62
CA THR A 89 6.60 -7.86 16.94
C THR A 89 7.20 -8.91 17.89
N SER A 90 8.29 -8.58 18.58
CA SER A 90 8.92 -9.44 19.57
C SER A 90 7.98 -9.77 20.74
N SER A 91 7.22 -8.78 21.21
CA SER A 91 6.27 -8.99 22.30
C SER A 91 5.13 -9.93 21.91
N ILE A 92 4.66 -9.86 20.66
CA ILE A 92 3.66 -10.77 20.13
C ILE A 92 4.28 -12.17 20.01
N LEU A 93 5.44 -12.31 19.37
CA LEU A 93 6.12 -13.60 19.20
C LEU A 93 6.36 -14.32 20.54
N ASN A 94 6.86 -13.60 21.55
CA ASN A 94 7.10 -14.17 22.89
C ASN A 94 5.81 -14.72 23.52
N ARG A 95 4.68 -14.02 23.36
CA ARG A 95 3.37 -14.50 23.86
C ARG A 95 2.90 -15.74 23.09
N MET A 96 3.18 -15.80 21.79
CA MET A 96 2.82 -16.96 20.97
C MET A 96 3.63 -18.21 21.34
N GLU A 97 4.92 -18.04 21.62
CA GLU A 97 5.75 -19.15 22.13
C GLU A 97 5.26 -19.67 23.49
N GLN A 98 4.82 -18.78 24.39
CA GLN A 98 4.25 -19.16 25.69
C GLN A 98 2.98 -20.01 25.57
N GLU A 99 2.13 -19.71 24.57
CA GLU A 99 0.91 -20.47 24.26
C GLU A 99 1.18 -21.70 23.37
N GLY A 100 2.42 -21.93 22.95
CA GLY A 100 2.81 -23.05 22.08
C GLY A 100 2.29 -22.92 20.63
N LEU A 101 1.98 -21.70 20.19
CA LEU A 101 1.46 -21.42 18.85
C LEU A 101 2.59 -20.96 17.92
N SER A 102 2.71 -21.59 16.76
CA SER A 102 3.62 -21.15 15.70
C SER A 102 2.92 -20.18 14.76
N ALA A 103 3.48 -18.99 14.55
CA ALA A 103 2.97 -18.04 13.57
C ALA A 103 4.07 -17.18 12.96
N ASP A 104 3.88 -16.81 11.70
CA ASP A 104 4.73 -15.87 11.00
C ASP A 104 4.11 -14.46 11.04
N ILE A 105 4.87 -13.48 11.52
CA ILE A 105 4.45 -12.09 11.61
C ILE A 105 5.17 -11.27 10.54
N GLN A 106 4.41 -10.85 9.53
CA GLN A 106 4.90 -9.99 8.46
C GLN A 106 4.41 -8.56 8.66
N GLY A 107 5.34 -7.64 8.85
CA GLY A 107 5.06 -6.21 8.78
C GLY A 107 4.80 -5.78 7.33
N ARG A 108 3.55 -5.43 7.01
CA ARG A 108 3.18 -4.87 5.71
C ARG A 108 2.98 -3.37 5.83
N GLU A 109 3.68 -2.63 4.99
CA GLU A 109 3.47 -1.18 4.87
C GLU A 109 2.27 -0.87 3.98
N LYS A 110 1.48 0.13 4.38
CA LYS A 110 0.40 0.64 3.52
C LYS A 110 0.97 1.55 2.44
N ASN A 111 0.34 1.50 1.26
CA ASN A 111 0.67 2.35 0.13
C ASN A 111 0.41 3.84 0.44
N LEU A 112 1.21 4.76 -0.11
CA LEU A 112 1.09 6.21 0.15
C LEU A 112 -0.28 6.74 -0.29
N TYR A 113 -0.76 6.31 -1.46
CA TYR A 113 -2.09 6.70 -1.94
C TYR A 113 -3.22 6.16 -1.06
N SER A 114 -3.12 4.91 -0.60
CA SER A 114 -4.10 4.31 0.31
C SER A 114 -4.14 5.05 1.66
N LEU A 115 -2.99 5.50 2.17
CA LEU A 115 -2.88 6.36 3.33
C LEU A 115 -3.55 7.73 3.09
N TYR A 116 -3.26 8.36 1.96
CA TYR A 116 -3.88 9.63 1.56
C TYR A 116 -5.41 9.52 1.47
N LYS A 117 -5.93 8.47 0.84
CA LYS A 117 -7.38 8.21 0.72
C LYS A 117 -8.04 8.05 2.09
N LYS A 118 -7.37 7.38 3.04
CA LYS A 118 -7.85 7.26 4.43
C LYS A 118 -7.88 8.61 5.14
N MET A 119 -6.83 9.42 5.00
CA MET A 119 -6.77 10.76 5.58
C MET A 119 -7.91 11.63 5.07
N VAL A 120 -8.15 11.64 3.75
CA VAL A 120 -9.23 12.42 3.15
C VAL A 120 -10.60 11.90 3.59
N SER A 121 -10.81 10.59 3.57
CA SER A 121 -12.11 9.98 3.92
C SER A 121 -12.48 10.15 5.39
N LYS A 122 -11.50 10.15 6.30
CA LYS A 122 -11.72 10.28 7.74
C LYS A 122 -11.40 11.66 8.30
N GLN A 123 -10.96 12.60 7.45
CA GLN A 123 -10.48 13.94 7.82
C GLN A 123 -9.43 13.93 8.94
N LEU A 124 -8.54 12.93 8.94
CA LEU A 124 -7.51 12.76 9.97
C LEU A 124 -6.24 13.52 9.63
N SER A 125 -5.59 14.07 10.65
CA SER A 125 -4.26 14.66 10.51
C SER A 125 -3.19 13.56 10.41
N PHE A 126 -2.04 13.86 9.80
CA PHE A 126 -0.95 12.89 9.65
C PHE A 126 -0.46 12.33 11.01
N SER A 127 -0.47 13.17 12.05
CA SER A 127 -0.06 12.79 13.42
C SER A 127 -0.96 11.70 14.01
N GLU A 128 -2.25 11.72 13.68
CA GLU A 128 -3.24 10.73 14.14
C GLU A 128 -3.22 9.46 13.30
N VAL A 129 -2.53 9.45 12.15
CA VAL A 129 -2.35 8.23 11.37
C VAL A 129 -1.28 7.35 12.01
N MET A 130 -1.71 6.62 13.04
CA MET A 130 -0.97 5.51 13.66
C MET A 130 -0.86 4.28 12.73
N ASP A 131 -1.61 4.30 11.64
CA ASP A 131 -2.01 3.14 10.86
C ASP A 131 -1.11 2.87 9.64
N VAL A 132 0.11 3.43 9.61
CA VAL A 132 1.08 3.26 8.50
C VAL A 132 1.57 1.80 8.41
N TYR A 133 1.75 1.17 9.56
CA TYR A 133 2.15 -0.23 9.67
C TYR A 133 0.92 -1.10 9.91
N ALA A 134 0.82 -2.20 9.15
CA ALA A 134 -0.12 -3.26 9.41
C ALA A 134 0.66 -4.55 9.66
N PHE A 135 0.29 -5.29 10.70
CA PHE A 135 0.86 -6.62 10.94
C PHE A 135 -0.04 -7.65 10.27
N ARG A 136 0.57 -8.53 9.48
CA ARG A 136 -0.07 -9.72 8.96
C ARG A 136 0.47 -10.89 9.74
N ILE A 137 -0.41 -11.61 10.41
CA ILE A 137 -0.06 -12.82 11.16
C ILE A 137 -0.60 -14.00 10.35
N ILE A 138 0.28 -14.96 10.05
CA ILE A 138 -0.04 -16.16 9.30
C ILE A 138 0.07 -17.33 10.27
N VAL A 139 -1.02 -18.07 10.41
CA VAL A 139 -1.16 -19.25 11.26
C VAL A 139 -1.67 -20.42 10.42
N ASP A 140 -1.32 -21.64 10.82
CA ASP A 140 -1.71 -22.85 10.09
C ASP A 140 -3.14 -23.32 10.41
N ASP A 141 -3.64 -22.99 11.60
CA ASP A 141 -4.93 -23.46 12.10
C ASP A 141 -5.94 -22.33 12.38
N VAL A 142 -7.23 -22.66 12.22
CA VAL A 142 -8.32 -21.70 12.43
C VAL A 142 -8.50 -21.40 13.93
N ASP A 143 -8.35 -22.38 14.82
CA ASP A 143 -8.44 -22.14 16.27
C ASP A 143 -7.29 -21.23 16.74
N ALA A 144 -6.09 -21.39 16.16
CA ALA A 144 -4.96 -20.52 16.44
C ALA A 144 -5.23 -19.06 16.02
N CYS A 145 -6.00 -18.84 14.94
CA CYS A 145 -6.41 -17.50 14.53
C CYS A 145 -7.33 -16.84 15.56
N TYR A 146 -8.28 -17.59 16.12
CA TYR A 146 -9.20 -17.07 17.14
C TYR A 146 -8.53 -16.83 18.49
N ARG A 147 -7.57 -17.69 18.88
CA ARG A 147 -6.80 -17.50 20.12
C ARG A 147 -5.89 -16.27 20.08
N MET A 148 -5.59 -15.76 18.89
CA MET A 148 -4.69 -14.61 18.68
C MET A 148 -5.41 -13.26 18.76
N LEU A 149 -6.69 -13.20 18.38
CA LEU A 149 -7.53 -11.97 18.38
C LEU A 149 -7.74 -11.40 19.80
#